data_AF-A0A940DHV0-F1
#
_entry.id   AF-A0A940DHV0-F1
#
_cell.length_a   1.000
_cell.length_b   1.000
_cell.length_c   1.000
_cell.angle_alpha   90.00
_cell.angle_beta   90.00
_cell.angle_gamma   90.00
#
_symmetry.space_group_name_H-M   'P 1'
#
loop_
_entity.id
_entity.type
_entity.pdbx_description
1 polymer ?
#
loop_
_entity_poly.entity_id
_entity_poly.type
_entity_poly.pdbx_seq_one_letter_code
_entity_poly.pdbx_strand_id
1 'polypeptide(L)'
;MKKLITVLLIAVLAVVTTVALVACKDEETNTKFVIKDATDLLQEDFGIALKKGAPAELVNTVNAVIDEWLANDNLTKYTDYYTALDDYEKNGGTAPAAGDLKLAWNLNGTSGKLVMYTESGFAPYEFVGADGKITGVDVAIMSEVAERMGRTLEIKDVAFDFITQYVSESDGYSVGAAGLTINDERKLSVDFSNVYASSTLVIISAEGVEYDSVADLAGKKVGVQQGTSGDLIISDASAEAGYTYEDGDGNSVTVKAAGASVQKYSTYALAYQELTSGRIDAILMDKLPAQSLLKTQQG
;
A
#
# COMPACT_ATOMS: atom_id res chain seq x y z
N MET A 1 5.07 -27.29 -90.59
CA MET A 1 4.10 -28.27 -90.04
C MET A 1 4.04 -28.09 -88.52
N LYS A 2 2.84 -27.85 -87.97
CA LYS A 2 2.43 -28.03 -86.56
C LYS A 2 3.13 -27.13 -85.52
N LYS A 3 2.47 -26.35 -84.66
CA LYS A 3 1.07 -26.23 -84.21
C LYS A 3 0.89 -24.85 -83.54
N LEU A 4 -0.30 -24.26 -83.71
CA LEU A 4 -0.83 -23.19 -82.87
C LEU A 4 -0.91 -23.65 -81.40
N ILE A 5 -0.50 -22.81 -80.45
CA ILE A 5 -1.01 -22.82 -79.08
C ILE A 5 -1.36 -21.37 -78.72
N THR A 6 -2.66 -21.13 -78.62
CA THR A 6 -3.29 -19.95 -78.01
C THR A 6 -2.99 -19.95 -76.52
N VAL A 7 -2.42 -18.86 -75.99
CA VAL A 7 -2.35 -18.64 -74.54
C VAL A 7 -3.15 -17.38 -74.20
N LEU A 8 -4.10 -17.62 -73.30
CA LEU A 8 -5.13 -16.73 -72.78
C LEU A 8 -4.48 -15.60 -71.96
N LEU A 9 -4.88 -14.35 -72.22
CA LEU A 9 -4.50 -13.18 -71.44
C LEU A 9 -5.32 -13.17 -70.13
N ILE A 10 -4.69 -13.43 -68.98
CA ILE A 10 -5.31 -13.19 -67.67
C ILE A 10 -4.84 -11.81 -67.19
N ALA A 11 -5.75 -10.84 -67.24
CA ALA A 11 -5.54 -9.53 -66.63
C ALA A 11 -5.69 -9.68 -65.10
N VAL A 12 -4.59 -9.54 -64.36
CA VAL A 12 -4.63 -9.41 -62.90
C VAL A 12 -4.84 -7.94 -62.58
N LEU A 13 -6.06 -7.60 -62.16
CA LEU A 13 -6.42 -6.29 -61.65
C LEU A 13 -5.88 -6.18 -60.21
N ALA A 14 -4.78 -5.45 -60.02
CA ALA A 14 -4.28 -5.11 -58.70
C ALA A 14 -5.20 -4.05 -58.07
N VAL A 15 -6.07 -4.48 -57.16
CA VAL A 15 -6.83 -3.58 -56.30
C VAL A 15 -5.86 -3.03 -55.25
N VAL A 16 -5.40 -1.80 -55.47
CA VAL A 16 -4.67 -1.04 -54.45
C VAL A 16 -5.71 -0.48 -53.47
N THR A 17 -6.02 -1.24 -52.42
CA THR A 17 -6.67 -0.66 -51.23
C THR A 17 -5.62 0.16 -50.49
N THR A 18 -5.69 1.49 -50.61
CA THR A 18 -5.01 2.40 -49.69
C THR A 18 -5.63 2.24 -48.31
N VAL A 19 -4.99 1.42 -47.46
CA VAL A 19 -5.21 1.51 -46.02
C VAL A 19 -4.54 2.81 -45.59
N ALA A 20 -5.35 3.82 -45.27
CA ALA A 20 -4.87 4.95 -44.53
C ALA A 20 -4.45 4.43 -43.15
N LEU A 21 -3.15 4.24 -42.93
CA LEU A 21 -2.60 4.20 -41.58
C LEU A 21 -2.87 5.58 -40.99
N VAL A 22 -4.00 5.73 -40.30
CA VAL A 22 -4.06 6.71 -39.23
C VAL A 22 -3.10 6.16 -38.19
N ALA A 23 -1.89 6.72 -38.16
CA ALA A 23 -1.07 6.62 -36.98
C ALA A 23 -1.89 7.30 -35.86
N CYS A 24 -2.58 6.50 -35.03
CA CYS A 24 -2.78 6.90 -33.66
C CYS A 24 -1.37 7.08 -33.12
N LYS A 25 -0.92 8.34 -33.16
CA LYS A 25 0.11 8.79 -32.26
C LYS A 25 -0.57 8.63 -30.91
N ASP A 26 -0.31 7.51 -30.25
CA ASP A 26 -0.46 7.45 -28.81
C ASP A 26 0.45 8.57 -28.32
N GLU A 27 -0.13 9.77 -28.11
CA GLU A 27 0.44 10.67 -27.14
C GLU A 27 0.32 9.89 -25.84
N GLU A 28 1.37 9.14 -25.51
CA GLU A 28 1.72 8.93 -24.11
C GLU A 28 1.80 10.33 -23.53
N THR A 29 0.66 10.83 -23.04
CA THR A 29 0.64 11.89 -22.07
C THR A 29 1.45 11.31 -20.93
N ASN A 30 2.71 11.71 -20.83
CA ASN A 30 3.57 11.38 -19.71
C ASN A 30 3.03 12.17 -18.50
N THR A 31 1.84 11.78 -18.07
CA THR A 31 1.07 12.43 -17.03
C THR A 31 1.82 12.17 -15.75
N LYS A 32 2.51 13.21 -15.28
CA LYS A 32 3.17 13.17 -14.00
C LYS A 32 2.12 13.23 -12.90
N PHE A 33 2.32 12.47 -11.84
CA PHE A 33 1.46 12.49 -10.65
C PHE A 33 2.14 13.21 -9.50
N VAL A 34 1.35 13.83 -8.63
CA VAL A 34 1.79 14.58 -7.46
C VAL A 34 1.10 14.07 -6.20
N ILE A 35 1.72 14.32 -5.05
CA ILE A 35 1.18 14.00 -3.73
C ILE A 35 0.79 15.30 -3.04
N LYS A 36 -0.41 15.35 -2.46
CA LYS A 36 -0.91 16.46 -1.64
C LYS A 36 -1.40 15.92 -0.31
N ASP A 37 -1.09 16.62 0.78
CA ASP A 37 -1.60 16.24 2.10
C ASP A 37 -3.12 16.45 2.13
N ALA A 38 -3.88 15.49 2.65
CA ALA A 38 -5.33 15.65 2.87
C ALA A 38 -5.54 16.45 4.17
N THR A 39 -5.59 17.78 4.05
CA THR A 39 -5.48 18.70 5.20
C THR A 39 -6.65 18.68 6.17
N ASP A 40 -7.77 18.08 5.78
CA ASP A 40 -8.99 17.90 6.57
C ASP A 40 -9.06 16.54 7.27
N LEU A 41 -7.96 15.78 7.29
CA LEU A 41 -7.84 14.53 8.01
C LEU A 41 -6.78 14.61 9.10
N LEU A 42 -6.99 13.84 10.16
CA LEU A 42 -5.99 13.69 11.22
C LEU A 42 -4.88 12.74 10.82
N GLN A 43 -3.79 12.87 11.58
CA GLN A 43 -2.80 11.82 11.65
C GLN A 43 -3.42 10.56 12.27
N GLU A 44 -3.10 9.42 11.67
CA GLU A 44 -3.49 8.09 12.09
C GLU A 44 -2.30 7.38 12.75
N ASP A 45 -2.58 6.54 13.75
CA ASP A 45 -1.56 5.77 14.44
C ASP A 45 -1.62 4.30 14.02
N PHE A 46 -0.46 3.70 13.77
CA PHE A 46 -0.31 2.30 13.40
C PHE A 46 0.04 1.44 14.62
N GLY A 47 -0.55 0.24 14.65
CA GLY A 47 -0.30 -0.77 15.67
C GLY A 47 -0.26 -2.17 15.09
N ILE A 48 0.40 -3.09 15.80
CA ILE A 48 0.40 -4.51 15.49
C ILE A 48 -0.91 -5.12 16.02
N ALA A 49 -1.71 -5.70 15.13
CA ALA A 49 -2.95 -6.36 15.48
C ALA A 49 -2.67 -7.70 16.17
N LEU A 50 -3.32 -7.92 17.31
CA LEU A 50 -3.23 -9.12 18.13
C LEU A 50 -4.63 -9.70 18.35
N LYS A 51 -4.75 -11.02 18.40
CA LYS A 51 -6.05 -11.64 18.77
C LYS A 51 -6.47 -11.17 20.16
N LYS A 52 -7.76 -10.90 20.36
CA LYS A 52 -8.28 -10.62 21.71
C LYS A 52 -7.99 -11.78 22.65
N GLY A 53 -7.34 -11.48 23.77
CA GLY A 53 -6.88 -12.51 24.72
C GLY A 53 -5.69 -13.33 24.21
N ALA A 54 -4.87 -12.78 23.30
CA ALA A 54 -3.61 -13.37 22.89
C ALA A 54 -2.70 -13.70 24.10
N PRO A 55 -1.78 -14.68 23.96
CA PRO A 55 -0.85 -15.02 25.04
C PRO A 55 -0.12 -13.79 25.57
N ALA A 56 -0.12 -13.59 26.89
CA ALA A 56 0.49 -12.41 27.52
C ALA A 56 1.97 -12.25 27.16
N GLU A 57 2.70 -13.36 26.98
CA GLU A 57 4.08 -13.34 26.49
C GLU A 57 4.22 -12.66 25.13
N LEU A 58 3.31 -12.92 24.19
CA LEU A 58 3.32 -12.31 22.86
C LEU A 58 3.07 -10.81 22.97
N VAL A 59 1.97 -10.42 23.64
CA VAL A 59 1.59 -9.02 23.81
C VAL A 59 2.71 -8.22 24.48
N ASN A 60 3.28 -8.75 25.56
CA ASN A 60 4.37 -8.10 26.29
C ASN A 60 5.64 -7.99 25.44
N THR A 61 5.97 -9.01 24.65
CA THR A 61 7.19 -8.97 23.81
C THR A 61 7.04 -7.98 22.66
N VAL A 62 5.88 -7.94 22.00
CA VAL A 62 5.58 -6.96 20.94
C VAL A 62 5.70 -5.54 21.49
N ASN A 63 5.02 -5.24 22.60
CA ASN A 63 5.09 -3.92 23.20
C ASN A 63 6.50 -3.56 23.71
N ALA A 64 7.23 -4.52 24.29
CA ALA A 64 8.60 -4.27 24.74
C ALA A 64 9.56 -3.94 23.59
N VAL A 65 9.41 -4.59 22.43
CA VAL A 65 10.21 -4.26 21.23
C VAL A 65 9.87 -2.86 20.74
N ILE A 66 8.59 -2.53 20.62
CA ILE A 66 8.13 -1.20 20.18
C ILE A 66 8.62 -0.11 21.13
N ASP A 67 8.42 -0.27 22.44
CA ASP A 67 8.82 0.71 23.46
C ASP A 67 10.34 0.92 23.48
N GLU A 68 11.12 -0.16 23.37
CA GLU A 68 12.57 -0.08 23.28
C GLU A 68 13.02 0.65 22.00
N TRP A 69 12.38 0.35 20.87
CA TRP A 69 12.73 0.95 19.59
C TRP A 69 12.29 2.42 19.47
N LEU A 70 11.22 2.81 20.15
CA LEU A 70 10.88 4.22 20.36
C LEU A 70 11.95 4.90 21.21
N ALA A 71 12.36 4.29 22.32
CA ALA A 71 13.31 4.87 23.26
C ALA A 71 14.73 5.05 22.69
N ASN A 72 15.14 4.19 21.75
CA ASN A 72 16.47 4.20 21.15
C ASN A 72 16.50 4.72 19.69
N ASP A 73 15.37 5.25 19.22
CA ASP A 73 15.18 5.80 17.86
C ASP A 73 15.34 4.77 16.73
N ASN A 74 15.25 3.47 17.02
CA ASN A 74 15.31 2.43 16.00
C ASN A 74 14.12 2.47 15.03
N LEU A 75 12.92 2.87 15.47
CA LEU A 75 11.78 2.97 14.56
C LEU A 75 12.03 3.97 13.43
N THR A 76 12.57 5.15 13.77
CA THR A 76 13.00 6.15 12.78
C THR A 76 14.08 5.57 11.87
N LYS A 77 15.14 4.99 12.45
CA LYS A 77 16.28 4.45 11.68
C LYS A 77 15.87 3.33 10.73
N TYR A 78 15.02 2.39 11.16
CA TYR A 78 14.49 1.34 10.28
C TYR A 78 13.59 1.92 9.20
N THR A 79 12.74 2.90 9.53
CA THR A 79 11.89 3.58 8.54
C THR A 79 12.74 4.28 7.48
N ASP A 80 13.78 5.01 7.88
CA ASP A 80 14.72 5.67 6.96
C ASP A 80 15.46 4.64 6.10
N TYR A 81 15.98 3.57 6.72
CA TYR A 81 16.69 2.50 6.04
C TYR A 81 15.82 1.83 4.97
N TYR A 82 14.60 1.41 5.33
CA TYR A 82 13.70 0.72 4.41
C TYR A 82 13.11 1.64 3.34
N THR A 83 12.90 2.92 3.64
CA THR A 83 12.54 3.93 2.64
C THR A 83 13.65 4.09 1.61
N ALA A 84 14.91 4.18 2.07
CA ALA A 84 16.06 4.30 1.18
C ALA A 84 16.35 2.99 0.42
N LEU A 85 16.06 1.83 1.03
CA LEU A 85 16.24 0.52 0.40
C LEU A 85 15.24 0.35 -0.75
N ASP A 86 13.96 0.60 -0.50
CA ASP A 86 12.91 0.55 -1.52
C ASP A 86 13.24 1.48 -2.71
N ASP A 87 13.70 2.70 -2.43
CA ASP A 87 14.12 3.64 -3.47
C ASP A 87 15.33 3.14 -4.26
N TYR A 88 16.36 2.63 -3.57
CA TYR A 88 17.54 2.04 -4.21
C TYR A 88 17.18 0.83 -5.07
N GLU A 89 16.29 -0.05 -4.61
CA GLU A 89 15.91 -1.26 -5.35
C GLU A 89 15.06 -0.93 -6.59
N LYS A 90 14.25 0.14 -6.55
CA LYS A 90 13.46 0.60 -7.70
C LYS A 90 14.26 1.42 -8.70
N ASN A 91 15.12 2.33 -8.20
CA ASN A 91 15.74 3.38 -9.02
C ASN A 91 17.26 3.27 -9.14
N GLY A 92 17.90 2.32 -8.44
CA GLY A 92 19.34 2.18 -8.36
C GLY A 92 20.01 3.24 -7.49
N GLY A 93 21.29 3.52 -7.76
CA GLY A 93 22.09 4.46 -6.97
C GLY A 93 22.92 3.80 -5.88
N THR A 94 22.96 4.41 -4.69
CA THR A 94 23.77 3.91 -3.56
C THR A 94 22.86 3.18 -2.58
N ALA A 95 23.14 1.90 -2.35
CA ALA A 95 22.43 1.12 -1.34
C ALA A 95 22.57 1.79 0.04
N PRO A 96 21.50 1.87 0.85
CA PRO A 96 21.59 2.44 2.17
C PRO A 96 22.52 1.62 3.07
N ALA A 97 23.30 2.32 3.90
CA ALA A 97 24.09 1.65 4.92
C ALA A 97 23.18 1.26 6.09
N ALA A 98 23.28 0.00 6.54
CA ALA A 98 22.55 -0.47 7.72
C ALA A 98 22.95 0.25 9.02
N GLY A 99 24.18 0.77 9.08
CA GLY A 99 24.74 1.32 10.31
C GLY A 99 24.75 0.27 11.42
N ASP A 100 24.18 0.62 12.58
CA ASP A 100 24.04 -0.27 13.74
C ASP A 100 22.74 -1.10 13.73
N LEU A 101 21.93 -1.00 12.67
CA LEU A 101 20.70 -1.77 12.54
C LEU A 101 20.99 -3.27 12.39
N LYS A 102 20.18 -4.07 13.07
CA LYS A 102 20.20 -5.52 12.91
C LYS A 102 19.32 -5.90 11.72
N LEU A 103 19.93 -6.43 10.67
CA LEU A 103 19.20 -6.88 9.47
C LEU A 103 19.25 -8.40 9.28
N ALA A 104 20.02 -9.09 10.12
CA ALA A 104 20.14 -10.54 10.12
C ALA A 104 19.57 -11.10 11.42
N TRP A 105 18.53 -11.92 11.27
CA TRP A 105 17.70 -12.42 12.37
C TRP A 105 17.77 -13.94 12.45
N ASN A 106 17.73 -14.50 13.66
CA ASN A 106 17.55 -15.94 13.83
C ASN A 106 16.05 -16.30 13.88
N LEU A 107 15.46 -16.49 12.71
CA LEU A 107 14.02 -16.74 12.54
C LEU A 107 13.64 -18.23 12.49
N ASN A 108 14.53 -19.13 12.94
CA ASN A 108 14.31 -20.58 12.92
C ASN A 108 14.26 -21.15 14.35
N GLY A 109 13.63 -20.43 15.26
CA GLY A 109 13.50 -20.84 16.65
C GLY A 109 12.63 -22.10 16.83
N THR A 110 12.94 -22.91 17.85
CA THR A 110 12.29 -24.22 18.09
C THR A 110 11.03 -24.15 18.96
N SER A 111 10.66 -22.98 19.48
CA SER A 111 9.50 -22.78 20.37
C SER A 111 8.14 -22.75 19.63
N GLY A 112 8.09 -23.29 18.41
CA GLY A 112 6.94 -23.21 17.51
C GLY A 112 6.95 -21.97 16.63
N LYS A 113 5.81 -21.67 16.00
CA LYS A 113 5.67 -20.59 15.02
C LYS A 113 5.14 -19.30 15.66
N LEU A 114 5.54 -18.17 15.09
CA LEU A 114 4.88 -16.88 15.17
C LEU A 114 4.44 -16.54 13.74
N VAL A 115 3.13 -16.46 13.50
CA VAL A 115 2.58 -16.18 12.17
C VAL A 115 2.29 -14.69 12.03
N MET A 116 2.87 -14.05 11.03
CA MET A 116 2.59 -12.66 10.67
C MET A 116 1.73 -12.62 9.42
N TYR A 117 0.51 -12.09 9.52
CA TYR A 117 -0.33 -11.76 8.36
C TYR A 117 -0.01 -10.33 7.90
N THR A 118 0.19 -10.15 6.61
CA THR A 118 0.59 -8.87 6.01
C THR A 118 0.07 -8.75 4.57
N GLU A 119 0.19 -7.57 3.96
CA GLU A 119 0.02 -7.35 2.51
C GLU A 119 1.25 -6.61 1.98
N SER A 120 2.07 -7.27 1.17
CA SER A 120 3.43 -6.80 0.85
C SER A 120 3.54 -5.67 -0.20
N GLY A 121 2.59 -4.73 -0.18
CA GLY A 121 2.46 -3.63 -1.13
C GLY A 121 2.70 -2.22 -0.55
N PHE A 122 3.22 -2.10 0.67
CA PHE A 122 3.13 -0.89 1.49
C PHE A 122 4.49 -0.47 2.08
N ALA A 123 5.47 -0.23 1.20
CA ALA A 123 6.79 0.25 1.64
C ALA A 123 6.69 1.63 2.32
N PRO A 124 7.46 1.89 3.39
CA PRO A 124 8.60 1.10 3.89
C PRO A 124 8.22 0.04 4.94
N TYR A 125 6.94 -0.12 5.25
CA TYR A 125 6.47 -0.97 6.35
C TYR A 125 6.55 -2.46 6.00
N GLU A 126 6.02 -2.83 4.83
CA GLU A 126 6.08 -4.18 4.30
C GLU A 126 6.11 -4.13 2.77
N PHE A 127 7.10 -4.77 2.17
CA PHE A 127 7.22 -4.83 0.72
C PHE A 127 8.07 -6.02 0.31
N VAL A 128 7.92 -6.47 -0.95
CA VAL A 128 8.80 -7.47 -1.53
C VAL A 128 10.09 -6.80 -1.99
N GLY A 129 11.21 -7.12 -1.33
CA GLY A 129 12.53 -6.64 -1.73
C GLY A 129 13.05 -7.31 -3.00
N ALA A 130 14.15 -6.80 -3.54
CA ALA A 130 14.77 -7.31 -4.76
C ALA A 130 15.23 -8.78 -4.67
N ASP A 131 15.42 -9.31 -3.46
CA ASP A 131 15.73 -10.72 -3.21
C ASP A 131 14.48 -11.64 -3.20
N GLY A 132 13.29 -11.07 -3.44
CA GLY A 132 12.01 -11.77 -3.47
C GLY A 132 11.41 -12.05 -2.09
N LYS A 133 11.99 -11.54 -1.01
CA LYS A 133 11.46 -11.70 0.35
C LYS A 133 10.66 -10.49 0.77
N ILE A 134 9.65 -10.73 1.60
CA ILE A 134 8.93 -9.67 2.29
C ILE A 134 9.84 -9.09 3.37
N THR A 135 10.03 -7.78 3.34
CA THR A 135 10.91 -7.00 4.20
C THR A 135 10.24 -5.69 4.58
N GLY A 136 10.85 -4.90 5.47
CA GLY A 136 10.32 -3.61 5.92
C GLY A 136 10.29 -3.45 7.44
N VAL A 137 9.78 -2.31 7.91
CA VAL A 137 9.69 -1.96 9.33
C VAL A 137 8.87 -2.99 10.10
N ASP A 138 7.71 -3.38 9.59
CA ASP A 138 6.80 -4.34 10.23
C ASP A 138 7.47 -5.73 10.35
N VAL A 139 8.17 -6.14 9.29
CA VAL A 139 8.94 -7.39 9.27
C VAL A 139 10.10 -7.34 10.27
N ALA A 140 10.79 -6.20 10.40
CA ALA A 140 11.89 -6.04 11.33
C ALA A 140 11.43 -6.12 12.79
N ILE A 141 10.31 -5.45 13.14
CA ILE A 141 9.69 -5.54 14.47
C ILE A 141 9.37 -7.01 14.77
N MET A 142 8.68 -7.69 13.84
CA MET A 142 8.24 -9.06 14.06
C MET A 142 9.38 -10.08 14.05
N SER A 143 10.49 -9.76 13.37
CA SER A 143 11.72 -10.55 13.40
C SER A 143 12.41 -10.49 14.76
N GLU A 144 12.51 -9.31 15.36
CA GLU A 144 13.03 -9.14 16.73
C GLU A 144 12.14 -9.87 17.74
N VAL A 145 10.82 -9.73 17.62
CA VAL A 145 9.86 -10.45 18.48
C VAL A 145 10.02 -11.97 18.36
N ALA A 146 10.07 -12.50 17.13
CA ALA A 146 10.24 -13.93 16.90
C ALA A 146 11.53 -14.46 17.53
N GLU A 147 12.64 -13.73 17.36
CA GLU A 147 13.94 -14.12 17.90
C GLU A 147 13.98 -14.07 19.44
N ARG A 148 13.42 -13.03 20.07
CA ARG A 148 13.29 -12.94 21.54
C ARG A 148 12.50 -14.11 22.12
N MET A 149 11.46 -14.54 21.41
CA MET A 149 10.61 -15.66 21.81
C MET A 149 11.18 -17.03 21.42
N GLY A 150 12.29 -17.08 20.67
CA GLY A 150 12.84 -18.31 20.12
C GLY A 150 11.86 -19.04 19.21
N ARG A 151 11.02 -18.31 18.47
CA ARG A 151 10.01 -18.85 17.54
C ARG A 151 10.48 -18.75 16.09
N THR A 152 9.92 -19.60 15.24
CA THR A 152 10.05 -19.46 13.80
C THR A 152 9.08 -18.40 13.30
N LEU A 153 9.56 -17.38 12.58
CA LEU A 153 8.68 -16.39 11.95
C LEU A 153 8.15 -16.95 10.63
N GLU A 154 6.83 -17.06 10.50
CA GLU A 154 6.14 -17.41 9.26
C GLU A 154 5.34 -16.21 8.78
N ILE A 155 5.73 -15.63 7.65
CA ILE A 155 5.02 -14.50 7.04
C ILE A 155 4.03 -15.03 6.02
N LYS A 156 2.78 -14.58 6.10
CA LYS A 156 1.69 -14.89 5.19
C LYS A 156 1.21 -13.61 4.52
N ASP A 157 1.45 -13.54 3.22
CA ASP A 157 0.96 -12.45 2.37
C ASP A 157 -0.50 -12.73 1.98
N VAL A 158 -1.39 -11.81 2.33
CA VAL A 158 -2.84 -11.94 2.20
C VAL A 158 -3.44 -10.60 1.75
N ALA A 159 -4.71 -10.60 1.32
CA ALA A 159 -5.37 -9.32 1.07
C ALA A 159 -5.57 -8.54 2.38
N PHE A 160 -5.32 -7.23 2.33
CA PHE A 160 -5.30 -6.34 3.49
C PHE A 160 -6.58 -6.41 4.33
N ASP A 161 -7.75 -6.46 3.68
CA ASP A 161 -9.06 -6.50 4.32
C ASP A 161 -9.34 -7.78 5.13
N PHE A 162 -8.58 -8.86 4.88
CA PHE A 162 -8.70 -10.11 5.64
C PHE A 162 -7.72 -10.22 6.83
N ILE A 163 -6.76 -9.29 6.99
CA ILE A 163 -5.71 -9.43 8.01
C ILE A 163 -6.31 -9.51 9.42
N THR A 164 -7.17 -8.58 9.81
CA THR A 164 -7.76 -8.55 11.17
C THR A 164 -8.64 -9.78 11.42
N GLN A 165 -9.37 -10.24 10.40
CA GLN A 165 -10.13 -11.49 10.46
C GLN A 165 -9.22 -12.68 10.74
N TYR A 166 -8.16 -12.86 9.94
CA TYR A 166 -7.23 -13.98 10.11
C TYR A 166 -6.55 -13.96 11.48
N VAL A 167 -6.19 -12.78 12.00
CA VAL A 167 -5.68 -12.64 13.36
C VAL A 167 -6.71 -13.10 14.38
N SER A 168 -7.96 -12.63 14.27
CA SER A 168 -9.03 -12.95 15.23
C SER A 168 -9.38 -14.45 15.27
N GLU A 169 -9.31 -15.12 14.12
CA GLU A 169 -9.65 -16.54 13.96
C GLU A 169 -8.45 -17.46 14.21
N SER A 170 -7.22 -16.94 14.17
CA SER A 170 -6.02 -17.75 14.38
C SER A 170 -5.91 -18.32 15.79
N ASP A 171 -5.28 -19.48 15.91
CA ASP A 171 -4.89 -20.04 17.21
C ASP A 171 -3.39 -19.87 17.44
N GLY A 172 -2.99 -19.81 18.71
CA GLY A 172 -1.58 -19.70 19.09
C GLY A 172 -1.01 -18.30 18.93
N TYR A 173 0.16 -18.20 18.30
CA TYR A 173 0.94 -16.96 18.17
C TYR A 173 0.80 -16.43 16.75
N SER A 174 -0.13 -15.49 16.57
CA SER A 174 -0.26 -14.78 15.30
C SER A 174 -0.47 -13.29 15.53
N VAL A 175 -0.04 -12.49 14.56
CA VAL A 175 -0.22 -11.04 14.52
C VAL A 175 -0.60 -10.56 13.12
N GLY A 176 -1.18 -9.37 13.04
CA GLY A 176 -1.32 -8.61 11.81
C GLY A 176 -0.36 -7.43 11.87
N ALA A 177 0.53 -7.33 10.90
CA ALA A 177 1.50 -6.25 10.80
C ALA A 177 1.54 -5.83 9.33
N ALA A 178 0.85 -4.73 9.05
CA ALA A 178 0.67 -4.19 7.71
C ALA A 178 0.34 -2.69 7.74
N GLY A 179 1.08 -1.87 8.52
CA GLY A 179 0.75 -0.45 8.67
C GLY A 179 -0.70 -0.22 9.17
N LEU A 180 -1.20 -1.08 10.06
CA LEU A 180 -2.62 -1.08 10.41
C LEU A 180 -2.97 0.12 11.31
N THR A 181 -3.72 1.08 10.76
CA THR A 181 -4.44 2.10 11.55
C THR A 181 -5.20 1.49 12.73
N ILE A 182 -4.92 2.00 13.93
CA ILE A 182 -5.66 1.71 15.15
C ILE A 182 -6.98 2.49 15.09
N ASN A 183 -8.09 1.78 14.90
CA ASN A 183 -9.41 2.39 14.90
C ASN A 183 -10.44 1.52 15.65
N ASP A 184 -11.58 2.12 15.98
CA ASP A 184 -12.58 1.48 16.82
C ASP A 184 -13.27 0.29 16.15
N GLU A 185 -13.44 0.33 14.82
CA GLU A 185 -13.99 -0.79 14.05
C GLU A 185 -13.10 -2.03 14.17
N ARG A 186 -11.79 -1.88 13.94
CA ARG A 186 -10.82 -2.98 14.05
C ARG A 186 -10.68 -3.47 15.49
N LYS A 187 -10.75 -2.56 16.48
CA LYS A 187 -10.74 -2.91 17.91
C LYS A 187 -11.92 -3.78 18.34
N LEU A 188 -12.97 -3.92 17.54
CA LEU A 188 -14.04 -4.90 17.81
C LEU A 188 -13.54 -6.34 17.62
N SER A 189 -12.65 -6.57 16.65
CA SER A 189 -12.17 -7.91 16.27
C SER A 189 -10.81 -8.27 16.85
N VAL A 190 -9.93 -7.28 17.04
CA VAL A 190 -8.55 -7.47 17.51
C VAL A 190 -8.22 -6.50 18.64
N ASP A 191 -7.14 -6.78 19.38
CA ASP A 191 -6.44 -5.79 20.20
C ASP A 191 -5.24 -5.25 19.41
N PHE A 192 -4.68 -4.12 19.84
CA PHE A 192 -3.50 -3.54 19.22
C PHE A 192 -2.34 -3.43 20.21
N SER A 193 -1.12 -3.48 19.69
CA SER A 193 0.08 -3.08 20.42
C SER A 193 0.06 -1.57 20.74
N ASN A 194 1.12 -1.13 21.41
CA ASN A 194 1.47 0.29 21.44
C ASN A 194 1.69 0.81 20.01
N VAL A 195 1.50 2.12 19.83
CA VAL A 195 1.74 2.82 18.56
C VAL A 195 3.22 2.72 18.20
N TYR A 196 3.53 2.30 16.98
CA TYR A 196 4.92 2.22 16.49
C TYR A 196 5.23 3.21 15.36
N ALA A 197 4.21 3.73 14.69
CA ALA A 197 4.34 4.74 13.66
C ALA A 197 3.04 5.56 13.58
N SER A 198 3.15 6.77 13.05
CA SER A 198 2.01 7.63 12.78
C SER A 198 2.08 8.11 11.33
N SER A 199 0.95 8.13 10.63
CA SER A 199 0.84 8.43 9.20
C SER A 199 -0.24 9.48 8.94
N THR A 200 -0.09 10.23 7.86
CA THR A 200 -1.13 11.11 7.35
C THR A 200 -1.58 10.59 6.01
N LEU A 201 -2.90 10.62 5.76
CA LEU A 201 -3.41 10.35 4.43
C LEU A 201 -3.10 11.50 3.46
N VAL A 202 -2.81 11.12 2.23
CA VAL A 202 -2.49 12.00 1.12
C VAL A 202 -3.30 11.63 -0.11
N ILE A 203 -3.41 12.58 -1.02
CA ILE A 203 -4.07 12.42 -2.30
C ILE A 203 -3.01 12.37 -3.38
N ILE A 204 -3.03 11.30 -4.19
CA ILE A 204 -2.29 11.24 -5.45
C ILE A 204 -3.21 11.68 -6.58
N SER A 205 -2.80 12.68 -7.36
CA SER A 205 -3.55 13.18 -8.53
C SER A 205 -2.59 13.58 -9.66
N ALA A 206 -3.13 13.83 -10.86
CA ALA A 206 -2.34 14.34 -11.98
C ALA A 206 -1.75 15.73 -11.67
N GLU A 207 -0.53 15.99 -12.12
CA GLU A 207 0.13 17.29 -11.97
C GLU A 207 -0.73 18.40 -12.59
N GLY A 208 -0.90 19.50 -11.85
CA GLY A 208 -1.79 20.61 -12.25
C GLY A 208 -3.25 20.44 -11.82
N VAL A 209 -3.62 19.29 -11.23
CA VAL A 209 -4.91 19.08 -10.55
C VAL A 209 -4.69 19.14 -9.05
N GLU A 210 -5.22 20.18 -8.40
CA GLU A 210 -5.07 20.40 -6.97
C GLU A 210 -6.29 19.88 -6.21
N TYR A 211 -6.06 18.87 -5.37
CA TYR A 211 -6.98 18.39 -4.34
C TYR A 211 -6.20 18.44 -3.02
N ASP A 212 -6.59 19.33 -2.11
CA ASP A 212 -5.87 19.55 -0.86
C ASP A 212 -6.65 19.02 0.36
N SER A 213 -7.81 18.42 0.12
CA SER A 213 -8.73 17.88 1.12
C SER A 213 -9.60 16.75 0.56
N VAL A 214 -10.18 15.93 1.44
CA VAL A 214 -11.21 14.95 1.05
C VAL A 214 -12.42 15.65 0.44
N ALA A 215 -12.77 16.84 0.92
CA ALA A 215 -13.88 17.63 0.34
C ALA A 215 -13.70 17.94 -1.15
N ASP A 216 -12.47 18.17 -1.61
CA ASP A 216 -12.15 18.43 -3.03
C ASP A 216 -12.39 17.22 -3.94
N LEU A 217 -12.56 16.03 -3.37
CA LEU A 217 -12.86 14.79 -4.09
C LEU A 217 -14.35 14.65 -4.44
N ALA A 218 -15.20 15.62 -4.10
CA ALA A 218 -16.61 15.63 -4.49
C ALA A 218 -16.79 15.48 -6.01
N GLY A 219 -17.62 14.52 -6.41
CA GLY A 219 -17.89 14.19 -7.82
C GLY A 219 -16.73 13.51 -8.57
N LYS A 220 -15.61 13.20 -7.90
CA LYS A 220 -14.42 12.55 -8.50
C LYS A 220 -14.49 11.03 -8.38
N LYS A 221 -13.77 10.33 -9.25
CA LYS A 221 -13.51 8.90 -9.11
C LYS A 221 -12.26 8.70 -8.26
N VAL A 222 -12.41 8.10 -7.09
CA VAL A 222 -11.32 7.95 -6.12
C VAL A 222 -10.99 6.48 -5.95
N GLY A 223 -9.73 6.12 -6.21
CA GLY A 223 -9.20 4.79 -5.94
C GLY A 223 -8.71 4.66 -4.51
N VAL A 224 -9.00 3.52 -3.90
CA VAL A 224 -8.54 3.13 -2.55
C VAL A 224 -8.21 1.65 -2.52
N GLN A 225 -7.34 1.23 -1.60
CA GLN A 225 -7.21 -0.19 -1.28
C GLN A 225 -8.32 -0.60 -0.31
N GLN A 226 -9.01 -1.69 -0.61
CA GLN A 226 -10.15 -2.18 0.17
C GLN A 226 -9.77 -2.41 1.64
N GLY A 227 -10.60 -1.88 2.56
CA GLY A 227 -10.43 -2.07 4.01
C GLY A 227 -9.42 -1.13 4.68
N THR A 228 -8.71 -0.29 3.92
CA THR A 228 -7.83 0.76 4.47
C THR A 228 -8.64 1.88 5.11
N SER A 229 -8.02 2.69 5.95
CA SER A 229 -8.67 3.89 6.51
C SER A 229 -9.12 4.85 5.40
N GLY A 230 -8.30 5.04 4.37
CA GLY A 230 -8.67 5.81 3.18
C GLY A 230 -9.97 5.33 2.53
N ASP A 231 -10.18 4.01 2.41
CA ASP A 231 -11.44 3.43 1.94
C ASP A 231 -12.63 3.78 2.83
N LEU A 232 -12.51 3.54 4.14
CA LEU A 232 -13.56 3.82 5.12
C LEU A 232 -13.95 5.30 5.09
N ILE A 233 -12.95 6.19 5.11
CA ILE A 233 -13.13 7.64 5.12
C ILE A 233 -13.83 8.12 3.85
N ILE A 234 -13.32 7.80 2.66
CA ILE A 234 -13.92 8.32 1.42
C ILE A 234 -15.29 7.69 1.14
N SER A 235 -15.49 6.42 1.52
CA SER A 235 -16.79 5.76 1.42
C SER A 235 -17.84 6.51 2.24
N ASP A 236 -17.56 6.80 3.51
CA ASP A 236 -18.48 7.51 4.39
C ASP A 236 -18.63 9.00 4.00
N ALA A 237 -17.52 9.65 3.63
CA ALA A 237 -17.53 11.04 3.16
C ALA A 237 -18.36 11.21 1.88
N SER A 238 -18.41 10.20 1.02
CA SER A 238 -19.22 10.22 -0.22
C SER A 238 -20.73 10.12 0.04
N ALA A 239 -21.12 9.58 1.20
CA ALA A 239 -22.51 9.45 1.62
C ALA A 239 -23.08 10.75 2.19
N GLU A 240 -24.42 10.82 2.33
CA GLU A 240 -25.09 12.02 2.84
C GLU A 240 -24.67 12.39 4.26
N ALA A 241 -24.40 11.38 5.10
CA ALA A 241 -23.97 11.57 6.48
C ALA A 241 -22.58 12.24 6.57
N GLY A 242 -21.67 11.91 5.66
CA GLY A 242 -20.26 12.27 5.76
C GLY A 242 -19.48 11.36 6.71
N TYR A 243 -18.16 11.51 6.71
CA TYR A 243 -17.28 10.86 7.68
C TYR A 243 -17.07 11.79 8.87
N THR A 244 -17.29 11.29 10.09
CA THR A 244 -17.16 12.09 11.32
C THR A 244 -16.08 11.52 12.22
N TYR A 245 -15.18 12.38 12.69
CA TYR A 245 -14.13 12.06 13.65
C TYR A 245 -14.03 13.14 14.73
N GLU A 246 -13.34 12.86 15.84
CA GLU A 246 -13.00 13.87 16.85
C GLU A 246 -11.60 14.43 16.57
N ASP A 247 -11.46 15.75 16.46
CA ASP A 247 -10.18 16.43 16.27
C ASP A 247 -9.30 16.38 17.54
N GLY A 248 -8.07 16.88 17.44
CA GLY A 248 -7.12 16.92 18.57
C GLY A 248 -7.57 17.78 19.76
N ASP A 249 -8.59 18.62 19.57
CA ASP A 249 -9.21 19.46 20.61
C ASP A 249 -10.51 18.83 21.17
N GLY A 250 -10.87 17.63 20.71
CA GLY A 250 -12.09 16.92 21.11
C GLY A 250 -13.37 17.44 20.45
N ASN A 251 -13.27 18.23 19.38
CA ASN A 251 -14.42 18.65 18.61
C ASN A 251 -14.79 17.59 17.57
N SER A 252 -16.09 17.36 17.39
CA SER A 252 -16.57 16.53 16.30
C SER A 252 -16.49 17.28 14.97
N VAL A 253 -15.74 16.73 14.01
CA VAL A 253 -15.54 17.25 12.65
C VAL A 253 -16.15 16.28 11.66
N THR A 254 -16.92 16.80 10.69
CA THR A 254 -17.51 16.00 9.62
C THR A 254 -16.96 16.46 8.26
N VAL A 255 -16.37 15.53 7.50
CA VAL A 255 -15.91 15.76 6.12
C VAL A 255 -16.87 15.12 5.12
N LYS A 256 -17.05 15.76 3.96
CA LYS A 256 -17.98 15.32 2.91
C LYS A 256 -17.37 15.48 1.53
N ALA A 257 -17.43 14.43 0.74
CA ALA A 257 -17.03 14.35 -0.67
C ALA A 257 -18.23 13.96 -1.53
N ALA A 258 -19.31 14.75 -1.48
CA ALA A 258 -20.59 14.40 -2.06
C ALA A 258 -20.48 13.99 -3.54
N GLY A 259 -21.03 12.82 -3.88
CA GLY A 259 -21.03 12.30 -5.24
C GLY A 259 -19.68 11.75 -5.73
N ALA A 260 -18.67 11.64 -4.86
CA ALA A 260 -17.47 10.88 -5.19
C ALA A 260 -17.82 9.41 -5.53
N SER A 261 -17.20 8.87 -6.57
CA SER A 261 -17.31 7.47 -6.95
C SER A 261 -16.09 6.71 -6.43
N VAL A 262 -16.27 5.96 -5.35
CA VAL A 262 -15.20 5.19 -4.72
C VAL A 262 -14.98 3.88 -5.48
N GLN A 263 -13.74 3.64 -5.92
CA GLN A 263 -13.29 2.42 -6.58
C GLN A 263 -12.34 1.68 -5.66
N LYS A 264 -12.74 0.49 -5.21
CA LYS A 264 -11.97 -0.34 -4.28
C LYS A 264 -11.11 -1.34 -5.04
N TYR A 265 -9.84 -1.40 -4.70
CA TYR A 265 -8.86 -2.30 -5.30
C TYR A 265 -8.26 -3.21 -4.24
N SER A 266 -7.78 -4.39 -4.63
CA SER A 266 -7.10 -5.29 -3.68
C SER A 266 -5.71 -4.78 -3.26
N THR A 267 -5.07 -3.96 -4.08
CA THR A 267 -3.76 -3.34 -3.80
C THR A 267 -3.70 -1.91 -4.34
N TYR A 268 -2.86 -1.06 -3.74
CA TYR A 268 -2.61 0.29 -4.26
C TYR A 268 -1.91 0.30 -5.62
N ALA A 269 -1.14 -0.75 -5.96
CA ALA A 269 -0.56 -0.90 -7.29
C ALA A 269 -1.64 -0.97 -8.39
N LEU A 270 -2.76 -1.67 -8.14
CA LEU A 270 -3.89 -1.69 -9.07
C LEU A 270 -4.57 -0.33 -9.15
N ALA A 271 -4.79 0.34 -8.01
CA ALA A 271 -5.33 1.70 -8.01
C ALA A 271 -4.45 2.66 -8.84
N TYR A 272 -3.13 2.55 -8.73
CA TYR A 272 -2.19 3.35 -9.51
C TYR A 272 -2.26 3.08 -11.00
N GLN A 273 -2.38 1.81 -11.42
CA GLN A 273 -2.60 1.48 -12.84
C GLN A 273 -3.86 2.15 -13.39
N GLU A 274 -4.92 2.19 -12.60
CA GLU A 274 -6.19 2.80 -12.98
C GLU A 274 -6.07 4.33 -13.08
N LEU A 275 -5.33 4.95 -12.15
CA LEU A 275 -5.00 6.37 -12.20
C LEU A 275 -4.19 6.71 -13.45
N THR A 276 -3.15 5.94 -13.76
CA THR A 276 -2.31 6.14 -14.96
C THR A 276 -3.10 6.02 -16.25
N SER A 277 -4.13 5.18 -16.27
CA SER A 277 -5.02 5.01 -17.43
C SER A 277 -6.14 6.05 -17.52
N GLY A 278 -6.22 6.98 -16.57
CA GLY A 278 -7.30 7.98 -16.50
C GLY A 278 -8.67 7.41 -16.14
N ARG A 279 -8.73 6.18 -15.59
CA ARG A 279 -10.00 5.56 -15.16
C ARG A 279 -10.49 6.10 -13.82
N ILE A 280 -9.57 6.53 -12.96
CA ILE A 280 -9.84 7.27 -11.72
C ILE A 280 -9.11 8.62 -11.74
N ASP A 281 -9.60 9.57 -10.93
CA ASP A 281 -9.07 10.95 -10.86
C ASP A 281 -8.03 11.13 -9.75
N ALA A 282 -8.12 10.32 -8.70
CA ALA A 282 -7.27 10.42 -7.51
C ALA A 282 -7.13 9.09 -6.78
N ILE A 283 -6.10 8.95 -5.95
CA ILE A 283 -5.94 7.87 -4.96
C ILE A 283 -5.82 8.50 -3.57
N LEU A 284 -6.54 7.95 -2.58
CA LEU A 284 -6.40 8.32 -1.17
C LEU A 284 -5.66 7.21 -0.42
N MET A 285 -4.48 7.52 0.13
CA MET A 285 -3.59 6.54 0.77
C MET A 285 -2.57 7.20 1.70
N ASP A 286 -1.80 6.40 2.44
CA ASP A 286 -0.77 6.88 3.36
C ASP A 286 0.45 7.51 2.68
N LYS A 287 1.04 8.51 3.36
CA LYS A 287 2.09 9.38 2.79
C LYS A 287 3.35 8.65 2.34
N LEU A 288 3.97 7.84 3.20
CA LEU A 288 5.23 7.16 2.84
C LEU A 288 5.01 6.10 1.74
N PRO A 289 3.96 5.27 1.81
CA PRO A 289 3.60 4.37 0.70
C PRO A 289 3.25 5.11 -0.58
N ALA A 290 2.59 6.28 -0.53
CA ALA A 290 2.34 7.10 -1.72
C ALA A 290 3.64 7.56 -2.38
N GLN A 291 4.62 8.00 -1.58
CA GLN A 291 5.94 8.40 -2.07
C GLN A 291 6.66 7.22 -2.72
N SER A 292 6.64 6.06 -2.08
CA SER A 292 7.19 4.82 -2.62
C SER A 292 6.53 4.40 -3.95
N LEU A 293 5.20 4.52 -4.03
CA LEU A 293 4.41 4.15 -5.20
C LEU A 293 4.79 5.01 -6.41
N LEU A 294 4.91 6.33 -6.24
CA LEU A 294 5.31 7.26 -7.32
C LEU A 294 6.78 7.14 -7.74
N LYS A 295 7.66 6.69 -6.83
CA LYS A 295 9.08 6.49 -7.14
C LYS A 295 9.34 5.33 -8.11
N THR A 296 8.42 4.40 -8.25
CA THR A 296 8.55 3.19 -9.10
C THR A 296 8.79 3.50 -10.59
N GLN A 297 8.66 4.76 -11.04
CA GLN A 297 8.60 5.10 -12.47
C GLN A 297 9.31 6.42 -12.88
N GLN A 298 10.33 6.86 -12.13
CA GLN A 298 11.22 7.96 -12.61
C GLN A 298 12.44 7.45 -13.42
N GLY A 299 12.51 6.15 -13.69
CA GLY A 299 13.58 5.48 -14.47
C GLY A 299 13.19 5.19 -15.91
#